data_AF-A0A396QCJ2-F1
#
_entry.id   AF-A0A396QCJ2-F1
#
_cell.length_a   1.000
_cell.length_b   1.000
_cell.length_c   1.000
_cell.angle_alpha   90.00
_cell.angle_beta   90.00
_cell.angle_gamma   90.00
#
_symmetry.space_group_name_H-M   'P 1'
#
loop_
_entity.id
_entity.type
_entity.pdbx_description
1 polymer ?
#
loop_
_entity_poly.entity_id
_entity_poly.type
_entity_poly.pdbx_seq_one_letter_code
_entity_poly.pdbx_strand_id
1 'polypeptide(L)'
;MDRIFQEWQGRCDMIYLFAKNAVVDFYPKFGFRQADETQWAGVFTGKKHGKRLRKLDLNVREDQELFRSVAFRGNPYSRIQMKNMNILYLNGDDMMKGKIYYLEEPEAVVVLSREEKRLRFEDIYCGPQIPMEKVLEAVLSEDRPGYVLRFPVRDREGLTAEVYHEEQSTLFLMGPDAQMLIREQICFPAMTHA
;
A
#
# COMPACT_ATOMS: atom_id res chain seq x y z
N MET A 1 24.92 9.37 6.13
CA MET A 1 24.55 8.04 6.66
C MET A 1 24.94 7.90 8.13
N ASP A 2 26.19 8.18 8.48
CA ASP A 2 26.70 7.98 9.87
C ASP A 2 25.86 8.66 10.96
N ARG A 3 25.41 9.91 10.73
CA ARG A 3 24.52 10.61 11.66
C ARG A 3 23.15 9.93 11.83
N ILE A 4 22.59 9.38 10.74
CA ILE A 4 21.32 8.64 10.79
C ILE A 4 21.51 7.38 11.63
N PHE A 5 22.61 6.66 11.45
CA PHE A 5 22.87 5.47 12.25
C PHE A 5 23.09 5.79 13.72
N GLN A 6 23.87 6.82 14.04
CA GLN A 6 24.04 7.25 15.44
C GLN A 6 22.71 7.57 16.12
N GLU A 7 21.76 8.13 15.39
CA GLU A 7 20.46 8.52 15.94
C GLU A 7 19.49 7.35 16.09
N TRP A 8 19.50 6.39 15.16
CA TRP A 8 18.49 5.32 15.07
C TRP A 8 18.99 3.94 15.53
N GLN A 9 20.30 3.75 15.69
CA GLN A 9 20.88 2.50 16.17
C GLN A 9 20.36 2.18 17.58
N GLY A 10 19.80 0.98 17.75
CA GLY A 10 19.18 0.53 19.01
C GLY A 10 17.81 1.15 19.30
N ARG A 11 17.25 1.96 18.40
CA ARG A 11 15.91 2.56 18.51
C ARG A 11 14.90 2.02 17.51
N CYS A 12 15.34 1.19 16.58
CA CYS A 12 14.51 0.53 15.59
C CYS A 12 15.08 -0.87 15.28
N ASP A 13 14.20 -1.77 14.89
CA ASP A 13 14.56 -3.14 14.51
C ASP A 13 15.09 -3.22 13.07
N MET A 14 14.76 -2.22 12.25
CA MET A 14 15.17 -2.13 10.86
C MET A 14 15.12 -0.70 10.33
N ILE A 15 15.97 -0.41 9.34
CA ILE A 15 15.90 0.77 8.47
C ILE A 15 15.69 0.29 7.03
N TYR A 16 14.77 0.94 6.30
CA TYR A 16 14.61 0.75 4.86
C TYR A 16 14.77 2.06 4.11
N LEU A 17 15.12 1.97 2.83
CA LEU A 17 15.12 3.11 1.91
C LEU A 17 14.92 2.64 0.47
N PHE A 18 14.45 3.56 -0.36
CA PHE A 18 14.46 3.43 -1.80
C PHE A 18 15.61 4.26 -2.38
N ALA A 19 16.38 3.65 -3.27
CA ALA A 19 17.50 4.28 -3.94
C ALA A 19 17.26 4.30 -5.44
N LYS A 20 17.63 5.41 -6.08
CA LYS A 20 17.65 5.47 -7.55
C LYS A 20 18.67 4.47 -8.08
N ASN A 21 18.35 3.83 -9.22
CA ASN A 21 19.21 2.82 -9.83
C ASN A 21 20.65 3.31 -10.11
N ALA A 22 20.84 4.62 -10.30
CA ALA A 22 22.15 5.23 -10.51
C ALA A 22 23.12 5.16 -9.31
N VAL A 23 22.64 4.86 -8.09
CA VAL A 23 23.44 4.87 -6.86
C VAL A 23 23.33 3.57 -6.04
N VAL A 24 22.92 2.47 -6.67
CA VAL A 24 22.67 1.18 -5.99
C VAL A 24 23.90 0.58 -5.30
N ASP A 25 25.11 0.87 -5.78
CA ASP A 25 26.36 0.37 -5.20
C ASP A 25 26.79 1.14 -3.93
N PHE A 26 26.09 2.22 -3.58
CA PHE A 26 26.43 3.04 -2.42
C PHE A 26 25.96 2.41 -1.11
N TYR A 27 24.72 1.94 -1.05
CA TYR A 27 24.07 1.48 0.18
C TYR A 27 24.61 0.16 0.76
N PRO A 28 25.04 -0.84 -0.06
CA PRO A 28 25.68 -2.04 0.46
C PRO A 28 26.91 -1.79 1.32
N LYS A 29 27.63 -0.67 1.09
CA LYS A 29 28.80 -0.25 1.89
C LYS A 29 28.46 0.02 3.35
N PHE A 30 27.18 0.24 3.66
CA PHE A 30 26.68 0.50 5.01
C PHE A 30 25.91 -0.68 5.62
N GLY A 31 25.95 -1.86 4.98
CA GLY A 31 25.28 -3.06 5.47
C GLY A 31 23.82 -3.21 5.03
N PHE A 32 23.33 -2.34 4.15
CA PHE A 32 22.04 -2.56 3.49
C PHE A 32 22.12 -3.72 2.50
N ARG A 33 21.00 -4.42 2.34
CA ARG A 33 20.82 -5.46 1.32
C ARG A 33 19.67 -5.08 0.41
N GLN A 34 19.83 -5.32 -0.87
CA GLN A 34 18.74 -5.21 -1.82
C GLN A 34 17.64 -6.21 -1.45
N ALA A 35 16.40 -5.80 -1.64
CA ALA A 35 15.23 -6.65 -1.47
C ALA A 35 14.22 -6.32 -2.56
N ASP A 36 13.40 -7.30 -2.90
CA ASP A 36 12.29 -7.08 -3.82
C ASP A 36 11.02 -6.81 -3.03
N GLU A 37 10.14 -5.99 -3.61
CA GLU A 37 8.77 -5.87 -3.12
C GLU A 37 7.93 -7.00 -3.68
N THR A 38 6.92 -7.41 -2.93
CA THR A 38 5.94 -8.39 -3.39
C THR A 38 4.56 -7.78 -3.39
N GLN A 39 3.84 -7.91 -4.51
CA GLN A 39 2.43 -7.61 -4.59
C GLN A 39 1.63 -8.91 -4.72
N TRP A 40 0.34 -8.85 -4.39
CA TRP A 40 -0.53 -10.03 -4.41
C TRP A 40 -1.64 -9.88 -5.44
N ALA A 41 -1.63 -10.74 -6.44
CA ALA A 41 -2.63 -10.77 -7.48
C ALA A 41 -3.74 -11.79 -7.17
N GLY A 42 -4.97 -11.43 -7.53
CA GLY A 42 -6.13 -12.30 -7.41
C GLY A 42 -7.12 -12.08 -8.55
N VAL A 43 -8.05 -13.03 -8.69
CA VAL A 43 -9.21 -12.91 -9.57
C VAL A 43 -10.44 -13.11 -8.72
N PHE A 44 -11.28 -12.09 -8.64
CA PHE A 44 -12.49 -12.16 -7.83
C PHE A 44 -13.59 -12.91 -8.60
N THR A 45 -14.07 -14.02 -8.03
CA THR A 45 -15.09 -14.89 -8.63
C THR A 45 -16.50 -14.62 -8.10
N GLY A 46 -16.63 -13.76 -7.09
CA GLY A 46 -17.91 -13.35 -6.53
C GLY A 46 -18.72 -12.45 -7.47
N LYS A 47 -19.94 -12.10 -7.02
CA LYS A 47 -20.79 -11.10 -7.69
C LYS A 47 -20.06 -9.76 -7.70
N LYS A 48 -20.03 -9.10 -8.85
CA LYS A 48 -19.40 -7.78 -9.00
C LYS A 48 -20.49 -6.78 -9.28
N HIS A 49 -20.55 -5.72 -8.48
CA HIS A 49 -21.54 -4.67 -8.68
C HIS A 49 -20.99 -3.52 -9.51
N GLY A 50 -19.68 -3.28 -9.50
CA GLY A 50 -19.08 -2.10 -10.11
C GLY A 50 -19.79 -0.83 -9.64
N LYS A 51 -20.05 -0.71 -8.33
CA LYS A 51 -20.81 0.43 -7.78
C LYS A 51 -20.10 1.73 -8.16
N ARG A 52 -20.87 2.82 -8.28
CA ARG A 52 -20.29 4.16 -8.47
C ARG A 52 -19.42 4.49 -7.26
N LEU A 53 -18.11 4.42 -7.46
CA LEU A 53 -17.12 4.91 -6.51
C LEU A 53 -17.23 6.43 -6.44
N ARG A 54 -17.45 6.99 -5.25
CA ARG A 54 -17.35 8.44 -5.06
C ARG A 54 -15.87 8.79 -4.95
N LYS A 55 -15.32 9.43 -5.97
CA LYS A 55 -13.97 10.00 -5.90
C LYS A 55 -13.96 11.10 -4.85
N LEU A 56 -12.98 11.07 -3.94
CA LEU A 56 -12.79 12.12 -2.94
C LEU A 56 -11.82 13.17 -3.47
N ASP A 57 -12.16 14.44 -3.27
CA ASP A 57 -11.27 15.58 -3.46
C ASP A 57 -10.77 16.05 -2.10
N LEU A 58 -9.54 15.69 -1.73
CA LEU A 58 -8.96 16.09 -0.45
C LEU A 58 -8.55 17.58 -0.40
N ASN A 59 -8.90 18.40 -1.40
CA ASN A 59 -8.88 19.85 -1.27
C ASN A 59 -10.22 20.41 -0.74
N VAL A 60 -11.26 19.57 -0.68
CA VAL A 60 -12.59 19.89 -0.12
C VAL A 60 -12.66 19.40 1.33
N ARG A 61 -13.10 20.27 2.25
CA ARG A 61 -13.11 20.00 3.68
C ARG A 61 -14.01 18.81 4.05
N GLU A 62 -15.19 18.71 3.44
CA GLU A 62 -16.16 17.65 3.67
C GLU A 62 -15.58 16.28 3.28
N ASP A 63 -14.85 16.21 2.17
CA ASP A 63 -14.19 15.00 1.71
C ASP A 63 -12.97 14.64 2.58
N GLN A 64 -12.26 15.63 3.13
CA GLN A 64 -11.22 15.39 4.14
C GLN A 64 -11.82 14.81 5.43
N GLU A 65 -12.94 15.35 5.92
CA GLU A 65 -13.62 14.87 7.12
C GLU A 65 -14.15 13.44 6.91
N LEU A 66 -14.72 13.15 5.74
CA LEU A 66 -15.15 11.80 5.35
C LEU A 66 -13.97 10.83 5.22
N PHE A 67 -12.86 11.25 4.61
CA PHE A 67 -11.65 10.44 4.54
C PHE A 67 -11.14 10.13 5.96
N ARG A 68 -11.09 11.13 6.86
CA ARG A 68 -10.61 10.95 8.23
C ARG A 68 -11.49 9.99 9.04
N SER A 69 -12.82 10.04 8.88
CA SER A 69 -13.74 9.19 9.65
C SER A 69 -13.56 7.69 9.36
N VAL A 70 -12.98 7.35 8.20
CA VAL A 70 -12.72 5.96 7.78
C VAL A 70 -11.23 5.61 7.82
N ALA A 71 -10.34 6.44 7.25
CA ALA A 71 -8.92 6.14 7.08
C ALA A 71 -8.17 5.92 8.40
N PHE A 72 -8.60 6.58 9.49
CA PHE A 72 -8.00 6.39 10.82
C PHE A 72 -8.33 5.04 11.46
N ARG A 73 -9.28 4.27 10.91
CA ARG A 73 -9.56 2.89 11.34
C ARG A 73 -8.46 1.91 10.87
N GLY A 74 -7.64 2.32 9.89
CA GLY A 74 -6.56 1.52 9.33
C GLY A 74 -7.04 0.46 8.33
N ASN A 75 -6.08 -0.32 7.82
CA ASN A 75 -6.33 -1.41 6.88
C ASN A 75 -6.42 -2.76 7.62
N PRO A 76 -7.63 -3.30 7.85
CA PRO A 76 -7.78 -4.53 8.62
C PRO A 76 -7.19 -5.76 7.93
N TYR A 77 -6.92 -5.68 6.64
CA TYR A 77 -6.37 -6.75 5.82
C TYR A 77 -4.84 -6.77 5.78
N SER A 78 -4.19 -5.73 6.30
CA SER A 78 -2.73 -5.67 6.35
C SER A 78 -2.17 -6.30 7.63
N ARG A 79 -1.05 -7.03 7.51
CA ARG A 79 -0.22 -7.50 8.65
C ARG A 79 0.56 -6.36 9.28
N ILE A 80 0.98 -5.40 8.46
CA ILE A 80 1.85 -4.29 8.86
C ILE A 80 1.22 -3.00 8.41
N GLN A 81 1.06 -2.06 9.34
CA GLN A 81 0.50 -0.75 9.05
C GLN A 81 1.54 0.33 9.31
N MET A 82 1.70 1.22 8.34
CA MET A 82 2.44 2.44 8.55
C MET A 82 1.54 3.45 9.25
N LYS A 83 1.91 3.82 10.48
CA LYS A 83 1.19 4.85 11.23
C LYS A 83 1.23 6.16 10.44
N ASN A 84 0.15 6.93 10.52
CA ASN A 84 0.01 8.25 9.91
C ASN A 84 0.06 8.30 8.37
N MET A 85 -0.06 7.17 7.66
CA MET A 85 -0.14 7.15 6.20
C MET A 85 -1.27 8.04 5.65
N ASN A 86 -2.42 7.97 6.31
CA ASN A 86 -3.58 8.82 6.07
C ASN A 86 -3.26 10.32 6.15
N ILE A 87 -2.35 10.74 7.04
CA ILE A 87 -1.90 12.14 7.13
C ILE A 87 -1.11 12.54 5.88
N LEU A 88 -0.28 11.63 5.36
CA LEU A 88 0.44 11.86 4.12
C LEU A 88 -0.51 12.00 2.92
N TYR A 89 -1.60 11.26 2.85
CA TYR A 89 -2.61 11.44 1.80
C TYR A 89 -3.30 12.81 1.88
N LEU A 90 -3.58 13.30 3.09
CA LEU A 90 -4.18 14.61 3.31
C LEU A 90 -3.26 15.77 2.90
N ASN A 91 -1.95 15.61 3.14
CA ASN A 91 -0.94 16.64 2.85
C ASN A 91 -0.19 16.41 1.53
N GLY A 92 -0.49 15.33 0.81
CA GLY A 92 0.17 14.92 -0.42
C GLY A 92 -0.20 15.80 -1.62
N ASP A 93 0.48 15.56 -2.74
CA ASP A 93 0.19 16.24 -4.00
C ASP A 93 -1.11 15.73 -4.67
N ASP A 94 -1.54 16.43 -5.72
CA ASP A 94 -2.77 16.11 -6.44
C ASP A 94 -2.71 14.76 -7.17
N MET A 95 -1.52 14.28 -7.56
CA MET A 95 -1.36 12.96 -8.18
C MET A 95 -1.77 11.85 -7.21
N MET A 96 -1.50 12.05 -5.92
CA MET A 96 -1.86 11.11 -4.85
C MET A 96 -3.32 11.26 -4.43
N LYS A 97 -3.80 12.50 -4.25
CA LYS A 97 -5.20 12.78 -3.90
C LYS A 97 -6.17 12.28 -4.97
N GLY A 98 -5.76 12.29 -6.24
CA GLY A 98 -6.57 11.84 -7.37
C GLY A 98 -6.88 10.34 -7.43
N LYS A 99 -6.43 9.54 -6.46
CA LYS A 99 -6.55 8.07 -6.42
C LYS A 99 -7.47 7.55 -5.30
N ILE A 100 -8.15 8.43 -4.57
CA ILE A 100 -8.88 8.08 -3.35
C ILE A 100 -10.39 8.03 -3.63
N TYR A 101 -11.03 6.95 -3.21
CA TYR A 101 -12.45 6.71 -3.43
C TYR A 101 -13.13 6.23 -2.16
N TYR A 102 -14.36 6.70 -1.94
CA TYR A 102 -15.24 6.27 -0.86
C TYR A 102 -16.34 5.33 -1.38
N LEU A 103 -16.63 4.33 -0.55
CA LEU A 103 -17.67 3.33 -0.70
C LEU A 103 -18.66 3.53 0.45
N GLU A 104 -19.88 3.99 0.15
CA GLU A 104 -20.94 4.16 1.15
C GLU A 104 -21.36 2.82 1.76
N GLU A 105 -21.45 1.79 0.92
CA GLU A 105 -21.66 0.40 1.32
C GLU A 105 -20.51 -0.43 0.75
N PRO A 106 -19.53 -0.88 1.55
CA PRO A 106 -19.64 -1.21 2.98
C PRO A 106 -19.10 -0.16 3.99
N GLU A 107 -19.02 1.13 3.66
CA GLU A 107 -18.31 2.15 4.46
C GLU A 107 -16.79 1.92 4.50
N ALA A 108 -16.17 2.13 3.34
CA ALA A 108 -14.74 1.93 3.14
C ALA A 108 -14.13 3.04 2.28
N VAL A 109 -12.84 3.29 2.46
CA VAL A 109 -12.03 4.12 1.57
C VAL A 109 -11.02 3.23 0.89
N VAL A 110 -10.91 3.32 -0.44
CA VAL A 110 -9.92 2.60 -1.22
C VAL A 110 -9.01 3.59 -1.94
N VAL A 111 -7.72 3.29 -1.94
CA VAL A 111 -6.73 4.01 -2.76
C VAL A 111 -6.43 3.14 -3.96
N LEU A 112 -6.82 3.61 -5.14
CA LEU A 112 -6.75 2.82 -6.38
C LEU A 112 -5.83 3.49 -7.39
N SER A 113 -4.96 2.71 -8.00
CA SER A 113 -4.29 3.09 -9.23
C SER A 113 -4.75 2.21 -10.39
N ARG A 114 -4.81 2.80 -11.58
CA ARG A 114 -5.21 2.08 -12.79
C ARG A 114 -4.02 1.30 -13.34
N GLU A 115 -4.20 0.00 -13.54
CA GLU A 115 -3.44 -0.77 -14.51
C GLU A 115 -4.34 -1.04 -15.73
N GLU A 116 -3.73 -1.38 -16.88
CA GLU A 116 -4.47 -1.60 -18.13
C GLU A 116 -5.50 -2.73 -18.04
N LYS A 117 -5.21 -3.78 -17.25
CA LYS A 117 -6.02 -5.01 -17.19
C LYS A 117 -6.57 -5.36 -15.80
N ARG A 118 -6.02 -4.78 -14.74
CA ARG A 118 -6.38 -5.07 -13.34
C ARG A 118 -6.57 -3.77 -12.58
N LEU A 119 -7.28 -3.82 -11.46
CA LEU A 119 -7.32 -2.72 -10.51
C LEU A 119 -6.29 -2.97 -9.40
N ARG A 120 -5.42 -1.99 -9.16
CA ARG A 120 -4.42 -2.07 -8.10
C ARG A 120 -4.90 -1.27 -6.89
N PHE A 121 -4.99 -1.97 -5.76
CA PHE A 121 -5.33 -1.40 -4.45
C PHE A 121 -4.03 -1.05 -3.73
N GLU A 122 -3.74 0.24 -3.66
CA GLU A 122 -2.59 0.76 -2.91
C GLU A 122 -2.82 0.69 -1.40
N ASP A 123 -4.06 0.92 -0.97
CA ASP A 123 -4.50 0.73 0.42
C ASP A 123 -6.02 0.58 0.49
N ILE A 124 -6.51 0.00 1.59
CA ILE A 124 -7.94 -0.16 1.88
C ILE A 124 -8.18 0.17 3.35
N TYR A 125 -9.03 1.15 3.62
CA TYR A 125 -9.41 1.52 4.98
C TYR A 125 -10.87 1.21 5.25
N CYS A 126 -11.14 0.44 6.30
CA CYS A 126 -12.49 0.09 6.73
C CYS A 126 -12.49 -0.48 8.15
N GLY A 127 -13.67 -0.75 8.71
CA GLY A 127 -13.79 -1.47 9.98
C GLY A 127 -13.36 -2.94 9.88
N PRO A 128 -12.82 -3.54 10.94
CA PRO A 128 -12.33 -4.94 10.95
C PRO A 128 -13.43 -5.99 10.74
N GLN A 129 -14.69 -5.62 10.94
CA GLN A 129 -15.85 -6.48 10.69
C GLN A 129 -16.22 -6.60 9.20
N ILE A 130 -15.65 -5.76 8.34
CA ILE A 130 -15.97 -5.75 6.91
C ILE A 130 -15.05 -6.76 6.21
N PRO A 131 -15.58 -7.84 5.60
CA PRO A 131 -14.77 -8.80 4.87
C PRO A 131 -14.27 -8.18 3.55
N MET A 132 -13.07 -8.57 3.09
CA MET A 132 -12.43 -7.98 1.91
C MET A 132 -13.29 -8.16 0.65
N GLU A 133 -13.99 -9.28 0.56
CA GLU A 133 -14.90 -9.64 -0.52
C GLU A 133 -15.99 -8.59 -0.73
N LYS A 134 -16.45 -7.92 0.34
CA LYS A 134 -17.45 -6.85 0.23
C LYS A 134 -16.87 -5.59 -0.41
N VAL A 135 -15.61 -5.29 -0.14
CA VAL A 135 -14.89 -4.19 -0.80
C VAL A 135 -14.66 -4.55 -2.28
N LEU A 136 -14.19 -5.76 -2.56
CA LEU A 136 -13.96 -6.24 -3.93
C LEU A 136 -15.25 -6.28 -4.76
N GLU A 137 -16.35 -6.78 -4.19
CA GLU A 137 -17.70 -6.79 -4.81
C GLU A 137 -18.17 -5.38 -5.19
N ALA A 138 -17.87 -4.38 -4.36
CA ALA A 138 -18.26 -3.00 -4.62
C ALA A 138 -17.38 -2.31 -5.68
N VAL A 139 -16.08 -2.63 -5.74
CA VAL A 139 -15.10 -1.94 -6.59
C VAL A 139 -14.92 -2.58 -7.96
N LEU A 140 -14.89 -3.92 -8.02
CA LEU A 140 -14.63 -4.65 -9.26
C LEU A 140 -15.88 -4.73 -10.13
N SER A 141 -15.66 -4.93 -11.43
CA SER A 141 -16.71 -5.09 -12.45
C SER A 141 -16.51 -6.42 -13.20
N GLU A 142 -17.54 -6.94 -13.85
CA GLU A 142 -17.44 -8.19 -14.61
C GLU A 142 -16.36 -8.15 -15.70
N ASP A 143 -16.17 -7.00 -16.36
CA ASP A 143 -15.12 -6.83 -17.38
C ASP A 143 -13.69 -6.77 -16.81
N ARG A 144 -13.55 -6.55 -15.49
CA ARG A 144 -12.26 -6.40 -14.81
C ARG A 144 -12.29 -7.14 -13.46
N PRO A 145 -12.27 -8.47 -13.49
CA PRO A 145 -12.34 -9.31 -12.29
C PRO A 145 -10.98 -9.43 -11.58
N GLY A 146 -9.88 -9.13 -12.28
CA GLY A 146 -8.53 -9.21 -11.76
C GLY A 146 -8.13 -7.99 -10.94
N TYR A 147 -7.44 -8.22 -9.84
CA TYR A 147 -6.94 -7.17 -8.95
C TYR A 147 -5.55 -7.49 -8.41
N VAL A 148 -4.89 -6.44 -7.91
CA VAL A 148 -3.59 -6.50 -7.23
C VAL A 148 -3.70 -5.76 -5.91
N LEU A 149 -3.18 -6.35 -4.83
CA LEU A 149 -3.07 -5.74 -3.51
C LEU A 149 -1.61 -5.33 -3.29
N ARG A 150 -1.36 -4.03 -3.13
CA ARG A 150 -0.03 -3.43 -2.95
C ARG A 150 0.20 -3.01 -1.49
N PHE A 151 -0.10 -3.94 -0.58
CA PHE A 151 0.16 -3.82 0.87
C PHE A 151 0.44 -5.20 1.48
N PRO A 152 1.04 -5.30 2.68
CA PRO A 152 1.39 -6.59 3.32
C PRO A 152 0.16 -7.42 3.72
N VAL A 153 -0.42 -8.17 2.78
CA VAL A 153 -1.69 -8.89 2.99
C VAL A 153 -1.57 -9.96 4.10
N ARG A 154 -2.56 -9.97 5.01
CA ARG A 154 -2.68 -10.90 6.14
C ARG A 154 -3.11 -12.28 5.73
N ASP A 155 -4.17 -12.36 4.94
CA ASP A 155 -4.67 -13.61 4.38
C ASP A 155 -4.31 -13.69 2.89
N ARG A 156 -3.66 -14.79 2.51
CA ARG A 156 -3.09 -14.98 1.17
C ARG A 156 -3.75 -16.15 0.44
N GLU A 157 -4.78 -16.74 1.02
CA GLU A 157 -5.48 -17.85 0.39
C GLU A 157 -6.06 -17.43 -0.97
N GLY A 158 -5.77 -18.21 -2.01
CA GLY A 158 -6.19 -17.93 -3.37
C GLY A 158 -5.47 -16.77 -4.07
N LEU A 159 -4.47 -16.13 -3.43
CA LEU A 159 -3.67 -15.08 -4.03
C LEU A 159 -2.35 -15.63 -4.61
N THR A 160 -1.88 -15.01 -5.68
CA THR A 160 -0.58 -15.30 -6.30
C THR A 160 0.40 -14.19 -5.98
N ALA A 161 1.56 -14.54 -5.44
CA ALA A 161 2.64 -13.58 -5.22
C ALA A 161 3.28 -13.19 -6.55
N GLU A 162 3.43 -11.89 -6.79
CA GLU A 162 4.12 -11.34 -7.93
C GLU A 162 5.24 -10.42 -7.43
N VAL A 163 6.45 -10.58 -7.97
CA VAL A 163 7.55 -9.67 -7.67
C VAL A 163 7.22 -8.32 -8.30
N TYR A 164 7.32 -7.26 -7.49
CA TYR A 164 7.09 -5.89 -7.92
C TYR A 164 8.41 -5.13 -7.98
N HIS A 165 8.61 -4.42 -9.09
CA HIS A 165 9.72 -3.50 -9.26
C HIS A 165 9.19 -2.16 -9.74
N GLU A 166 9.38 -1.12 -8.94
CA GLU A 166 9.15 0.25 -9.37
C GLU A 166 10.28 0.67 -10.33
N GLU A 167 9.94 1.35 -11.42
CA GLU A 167 10.96 1.79 -12.39
C GLU A 167 11.99 2.71 -11.71
N GLN A 168 13.27 2.42 -11.94
CA GLN A 168 14.40 3.21 -11.45
C GLN A 168 14.56 3.28 -9.92
N SER A 169 13.81 2.47 -9.15
CA SER A 169 13.86 2.45 -7.69
C SER A 169 14.20 1.04 -7.19
N THR A 170 15.18 0.96 -6.29
CA THR A 170 15.61 -0.28 -5.64
C THR A 170 15.39 -0.17 -4.14
N LEU A 171 14.70 -1.15 -3.57
CA LEU A 171 14.49 -1.25 -2.12
C LEU A 171 15.75 -1.81 -1.44
N PHE A 172 16.15 -1.16 -0.35
CA PHE A 172 17.24 -1.58 0.52
C PHE A 172 16.75 -1.72 1.96
N LEU A 173 17.15 -2.81 2.61
CA LEU A 173 16.82 -3.12 4.01
C LEU A 173 18.10 -3.32 4.82
N MET A 174 18.10 -2.85 6.07
CA MET A 174 19.19 -3.05 7.04
C MET A 174 18.62 -3.30 8.43
N GLY A 175 19.13 -4.31 9.11
CA GLY A 175 18.74 -4.66 10.49
C GLY A 175 18.54 -6.16 10.68
N PRO A 176 18.47 -6.63 11.93
CA PRO A 176 18.25 -8.05 12.24
C PRO A 176 16.95 -8.59 11.62
N ASP A 177 15.89 -7.77 11.59
CA ASP A 177 14.56 -8.22 11.18
C ASP A 177 14.26 -8.01 9.68
N ALA A 178 15.24 -7.49 8.91
CA ALA A 178 15.10 -7.32 7.46
C ALA A 178 14.71 -8.63 6.75
N GLN A 179 15.25 -9.77 7.20
CA GLN A 179 14.90 -11.08 6.65
C GLN A 179 13.50 -11.54 7.03
N MET A 180 13.01 -11.19 8.22
CA MET A 180 11.62 -11.47 8.60
C MET A 180 10.69 -10.75 7.65
N LEU A 181 10.95 -9.47 7.39
CA LEU A 181 10.16 -8.67 6.50
C LEU A 181 10.19 -9.19 5.05
N ILE A 182 11.36 -9.57 4.52
CA ILE A 182 11.44 -10.26 3.21
C ILE A 182 10.57 -11.53 3.18
N ARG A 183 10.59 -12.35 4.25
CA ARG A 183 9.71 -13.53 4.37
C ARG A 183 8.23 -13.16 4.42
N GLU A 184 7.92 -12.03 5.04
CA GLU A 184 6.58 -11.46 5.10
C GLU A 184 6.14 -10.82 3.77
N GLN A 185 6.94 -10.90 2.71
CA GLN A 185 6.59 -10.45 1.35
C GLN A 185 6.01 -9.03 1.39
N ILE A 186 6.81 -8.13 1.98
CA ILE A 186 6.45 -6.72 2.20
C ILE A 186 6.18 -6.05 0.86
N CYS A 187 5.19 -5.17 0.91
CA CYS A 187 5.06 -4.08 -0.01
C CYS A 187 5.09 -2.79 0.80
N PHE A 188 5.91 -1.83 0.41
CA PHE A 188 5.83 -0.50 0.99
C PHE A 188 4.80 0.33 0.23
N PRO A 189 4.09 1.23 0.93
CA PRO A 189 3.13 2.13 0.30
C PRO A 189 3.82 2.95 -0.78
N ALA A 190 3.15 3.15 -1.92
CA ALA A 190 3.69 3.91 -3.06
C ALA A 190 4.24 5.29 -2.65
N MET A 191 3.71 5.91 -1.59
CA MET A 191 4.17 7.21 -1.07
C MET A 191 5.59 7.22 -0.49
N THR A 192 6.16 6.06 -0.22
CA THR A 192 7.52 5.92 0.32
C THR A 192 8.58 5.83 -0.78
N HIS A 193 8.15 5.64 -2.03
CA HIS A 193 8.99 5.77 -3.22
C HIS A 193 9.20 7.26 -3.52
N ALA A 194 10.44 7.66 -3.81
CA ALA A 194 10.86 9.07 -3.94
C ALA A 194 11.52 9.39 -5.29
#